data_AF-A0A0A9D2N0-F1
#
_entry.id   AF-A0A0A9D2N0-F1
#
_cell.length_a   1.000
_cell.length_b   1.000
_cell.length_c   1.000
_cell.angle_alpha   90.00
_cell.angle_beta   90.00
_cell.angle_gamma   90.00
#
_symmetry.space_group_name_H-M   'P 1'
#
loop_
_entity.id
_entity.type
_entity.pdbx_description
1 polymer ?
#
loop_
_entity_poly.entity_id
_entity_poly.type
_entity_poly.pdbx_seq_one_letter_code
_entity_poly.pdbx_strand_id
1 'polypeptide(L)'
;MVALFASMAVKSALDNLSSLLSATPTSAPLAAAAASWGVEDLRMLEETMRRISAALHDAEQHWNLREESTKLRLKELKDLAYDAEDVVEEYEYEVHRCTVEAFEQSSTILQDGGSSSSSSKRRRQEVQDKHYSIEAGIVPVPSELALRARKVVERFTEIKDYYGSFSLSENDGERSFS
;
A
#
# COMPACT_ATOMS: atom_id res chain seq x y z
N MET A 1 -3.87 14.26 -21.17
CA MET A 1 -4.37 14.78 -19.87
C MET A 1 -4.79 13.72 -18.87
N VAL A 2 -5.33 12.55 -19.24
CA VAL A 2 -5.83 11.57 -18.24
C VAL A 2 -4.73 10.77 -17.51
N ALA A 3 -3.48 10.77 -17.99
CA ALA A 3 -2.36 10.11 -17.30
C ALA A 3 -1.80 10.93 -16.13
N LEU A 4 -1.87 12.27 -16.23
CA LEU A 4 -1.47 13.18 -15.15
C LEU A 4 -2.23 12.90 -13.85
N PHE A 5 -3.53 12.62 -13.95
CA PHE A 5 -4.36 12.37 -12.78
C PHE A 5 -3.90 11.12 -12.02
N ALA A 6 -3.68 10.00 -12.71
CA ALA A 6 -3.17 8.78 -12.10
C ALA A 6 -1.76 8.97 -11.51
N SER A 7 -0.88 9.74 -12.17
CA SER A 7 0.44 10.02 -11.61
C SER A 7 0.38 10.90 -10.36
N MET A 8 -0.54 11.86 -10.29
CA MET A 8 -0.71 12.72 -9.11
C MET A 8 -1.29 11.95 -7.93
N ALA A 9 -2.30 11.13 -8.19
CA ALA A 9 -2.90 10.21 -7.22
C ALA A 9 -1.86 9.29 -6.57
N VAL A 10 -1.09 8.55 -7.38
CA VAL A 10 -0.02 7.67 -6.90
C VAL A 10 1.03 8.43 -6.11
N LYS A 11 1.38 9.65 -6.54
CA LYS A 11 2.37 10.47 -5.83
C LYS A 11 1.87 10.89 -4.45
N SER A 12 0.61 11.30 -4.34
CA SER A 12 -0.03 11.64 -3.05
C SER A 12 -0.07 10.44 -2.12
N ALA A 13 -0.56 9.29 -2.62
CA ALA A 13 -0.63 8.06 -1.85
C ALA A 13 0.77 7.58 -1.39
N LEU A 14 1.79 7.76 -2.22
CA LEU A 14 3.18 7.49 -1.87
C LEU A 14 3.70 8.36 -0.72
N ASP A 15 3.38 9.66 -0.75
CA ASP A 15 3.78 10.60 0.30
C ASP A 15 3.10 10.24 1.64
N ASN A 16 1.83 9.78 1.59
CA ASN A 16 1.10 9.26 2.74
C ASN A 16 1.72 7.96 3.27
N LEU A 17 1.98 6.96 2.42
CA LEU A 17 2.66 5.72 2.82
C LEU A 17 4.02 6.00 3.45
N SER A 18 4.83 6.87 2.84
CA SER A 18 6.17 7.21 3.35
C SER A 18 6.08 7.82 4.75
N SER A 19 5.07 8.67 4.97
CA SER A 19 4.80 9.28 6.27
C SER A 19 4.37 8.24 7.31
N LEU A 20 3.48 7.32 6.94
CA LEU A 20 3.00 6.23 7.81
C LEU A 20 4.12 5.25 8.19
N LEU A 21 4.96 4.88 7.23
CA LEU A 21 6.10 3.98 7.47
C LEU A 21 7.16 4.64 8.36
N SER A 22 7.42 5.94 8.17
CA SER A 22 8.36 6.70 9.00
C SER A 22 7.85 6.96 10.43
N ALA A 23 6.53 6.93 10.64
CA ALA A 23 5.92 7.14 11.95
C ALA A 23 5.97 5.90 12.86
N THR A 24 6.38 4.73 12.35
CA THR A 24 6.47 3.50 13.15
C THR A 24 7.79 3.43 13.94
N PRO A 25 7.77 3.53 15.30
CA PRO A 25 8.99 3.41 16.08
C PRO A 25 9.50 1.97 16.07
N THR A 26 10.75 1.79 15.60
CA THR A 26 11.50 0.52 15.45
C THR A 26 11.77 -0.25 16.77
N SER A 27 11.10 0.05 17.88
CA SER A 27 11.42 -0.49 19.20
C SER A 27 10.21 -1.10 19.93
N ALA A 28 9.66 -2.21 19.44
CA ALA A 28 8.74 -3.06 20.23
C ALA A 28 8.83 -4.56 19.82
N PRO A 29 8.73 -5.51 20.77
CA PRO A 29 9.08 -6.93 20.53
C PRO A 29 7.92 -7.79 19.99
N LEU A 30 8.30 -8.86 19.26
CA LEU A 30 7.60 -10.12 18.89
C LEU A 30 6.18 -10.06 18.28
N ALA A 31 5.26 -9.21 18.74
CA ALA A 31 4.02 -8.87 18.01
C ALA A 31 4.34 -8.12 16.69
N ALA A 32 5.52 -7.49 16.66
CA ALA A 32 6.11 -6.88 15.49
C ALA A 32 6.43 -7.87 14.35
N ALA A 33 6.51 -9.19 14.58
CA ALA A 33 6.89 -10.14 13.52
C ALA A 33 5.74 -10.47 12.54
N ALA A 34 4.49 -10.46 13.02
CA ALA A 34 3.32 -10.56 12.14
C ALA A 34 3.01 -9.21 11.48
N ALA A 35 3.19 -8.11 12.22
CA ALA A 35 3.14 -6.77 11.67
C ALA A 35 4.27 -6.52 10.65
N SER A 36 5.47 -7.10 10.83
CA SER A 36 6.62 -6.88 9.94
C SER A 36 6.39 -7.45 8.55
N TRP A 37 5.60 -8.53 8.42
CA TRP A 37 5.29 -9.07 7.10
C TRP A 37 4.39 -8.11 6.31
N GLY A 38 3.33 -7.60 6.95
CA GLY A 38 2.44 -6.63 6.30
C GLY A 38 3.13 -5.28 6.02
N VAL A 39 4.03 -4.85 6.91
CA VAL A 39 4.84 -3.63 6.70
C VAL A 39 5.83 -3.82 5.55
N GLU A 40 6.45 -4.99 5.39
CA GLU A 40 7.33 -5.28 4.26
C GLU A 40 6.54 -5.30 2.94
N ASP A 41 5.33 -5.86 2.94
CA ASP A 41 4.44 -5.82 1.77
C ASP A 41 4.07 -4.39 1.37
N LEU A 42 3.79 -3.50 2.34
CA LEU A 42 3.57 -2.08 2.09
C LEU A 42 4.82 -1.35 1.59
N ARG A 43 6.01 -1.74 2.06
CA ARG A 43 7.29 -1.19 1.57
C ARG A 43 7.58 -1.62 0.13
N MET A 44 7.29 -2.86 -0.23
CA MET A 44 7.37 -3.33 -1.62
C MET A 44 6.34 -2.62 -2.51
N LEU A 45 5.14 -2.36 -1.99
CA LEU A 45 4.12 -1.58 -2.67
C LEU A 45 4.60 -0.14 -2.90
N GLU A 46 5.18 0.52 -1.89
CA GLU A 46 5.74 1.88 -2.02
C GLU A 46 6.77 1.96 -3.15
N GLU A 47 7.72 1.02 -3.17
CA GLU A 47 8.75 0.97 -4.21
C GLU A 47 8.14 0.73 -5.61
N THR A 48 7.11 -0.11 -5.68
CA THR A 48 6.37 -0.38 -6.92
C THR A 48 5.60 0.84 -7.40
N MET A 49 4.94 1.58 -6.51
CA MET A 49 4.24 2.83 -6.82
C MET A 49 5.19 3.89 -7.39
N ARG A 50 6.42 4.02 -6.85
CA ARG A 50 7.45 4.91 -7.43
C ARG A 50 7.74 4.55 -8.89
N ARG A 51 7.87 3.27 -9.19
CA ARG A 51 8.13 2.77 -10.56
C ARG A 51 6.94 2.99 -11.49
N ILE A 52 5.72 2.74 -11.02
CA ILE A 52 4.48 3.01 -11.78
C ILE A 52 4.40 4.50 -12.11
N SER A 53 4.62 5.38 -11.14
CA SER A 53 4.60 6.83 -11.35
C SER A 53 5.65 7.27 -12.38
N ALA A 54 6.89 6.77 -12.27
CA ALA A 54 7.93 7.05 -13.26
C ALA A 54 7.55 6.57 -14.66
N ALA A 55 7.01 5.34 -14.77
CA ALA A 55 6.59 4.79 -16.06
C ALA A 55 5.39 5.54 -16.66
N LEU A 56 4.45 6.02 -15.85
CA LEU A 56 3.33 6.85 -16.29
C LEU A 56 3.80 8.23 -16.76
N HIS A 57 4.77 8.83 -16.08
CA HIS A 57 5.38 10.09 -16.50
C HIS A 57 6.14 9.94 -17.82
N ASP A 58 6.95 8.90 -17.95
CA ASP A 58 7.64 8.57 -19.21
C ASP A 58 6.65 8.29 -20.33
N ALA A 59 5.51 7.67 -20.02
CA ALA A 59 4.46 7.43 -21.00
C ALA A 59 3.86 8.70 -21.58
N GLU A 60 3.70 9.73 -20.75
CA GLU A 60 3.18 11.03 -21.21
C GLU A 60 4.15 11.74 -22.15
N GLN A 61 5.45 11.62 -21.90
CA GLN A 61 6.47 12.36 -22.65
C GLN A 61 6.99 11.59 -23.87
N HIS A 62 7.03 10.26 -23.81
CA HIS A 62 7.84 9.46 -24.73
C HIS A 62 7.09 8.31 -25.41
N TRP A 63 5.91 7.91 -24.96
CA TRP A 63 5.24 6.76 -25.58
C TRP A 63 4.44 7.13 -26.81
N ASN A 64 4.57 6.31 -27.86
CA ASN A 64 3.80 6.46 -29.08
C ASN A 64 2.40 5.87 -28.90
N LEU A 65 1.45 6.68 -28.44
CA LEU A 65 0.04 6.31 -28.24
C LEU A 65 -0.73 6.02 -29.54
N ARG A 66 -0.05 5.91 -30.69
CA ARG A 66 -0.65 5.40 -31.92
C ARG A 66 -0.68 3.88 -31.96
N GLU A 67 0.25 3.23 -31.27
CA GLU A 67 0.35 1.78 -31.20
C GLU A 67 -0.64 1.22 -30.17
N GLU A 68 -1.35 0.14 -30.49
CA GLU A 68 -2.34 -0.43 -29.56
C GLU A 68 -1.67 -1.12 -28.36
N SER A 69 -0.45 -1.65 -28.52
CA SER A 69 0.34 -2.25 -27.45
C SER A 69 0.74 -1.22 -26.38
N THR A 70 1.15 -0.02 -26.78
CA THR A 70 1.53 1.06 -25.86
C THR A 70 0.32 1.64 -25.14
N LYS A 71 -0.83 1.74 -25.82
CA LYS A 71 -2.11 2.11 -25.18
C LYS A 71 -2.54 1.09 -24.14
N LEU A 72 -2.44 -0.21 -24.47
CA LEU A 72 -2.76 -1.29 -23.54
C LEU A 72 -1.87 -1.22 -22.31
N ARG A 73 -0.55 -1.10 -22.51
CA ARG A 73 0.42 -0.93 -21.41
C ARG A 73 0.12 0.27 -20.53
N LEU A 74 -0.24 1.41 -21.15
CA LEU A 74 -0.58 2.62 -20.41
C LEU A 74 -1.85 2.42 -19.58
N LYS A 75 -2.85 1.70 -20.11
CA LYS A 75 -4.06 1.36 -19.37
C LYS A 75 -3.74 0.48 -18.17
N GLU A 76 -2.96 -0.58 -18.36
CA GLU A 76 -2.58 -1.50 -17.29
C GLU A 76 -1.79 -0.80 -16.16
N LEU A 77 -0.88 0.12 -16.49
CA LEU A 77 -0.19 0.92 -15.48
C LEU A 77 -1.12 1.85 -14.70
N LYS A 78 -2.17 2.38 -15.35
CA LYS A 78 -3.17 3.21 -14.66
C LYS A 78 -4.06 2.37 -13.75
N ASP A 79 -4.48 1.20 -14.20
CA ASP A 79 -5.28 0.29 -13.39
C ASP A 79 -4.49 -0.10 -12.12
N LEU A 80 -3.19 -0.40 -12.26
CA LEU A 80 -2.31 -0.63 -11.11
C LEU A 80 -2.12 0.58 -10.19
N ALA A 81 -2.08 1.79 -10.76
CA ALA A 81 -1.98 3.03 -9.99
C ALA A 81 -3.20 3.21 -9.07
N TYR A 82 -4.41 2.96 -9.60
CA TYR A 82 -5.64 3.02 -8.82
C TYR A 82 -5.72 1.88 -7.80
N ASP A 83 -5.39 0.65 -8.18
CA ASP A 83 -5.36 -0.48 -7.24
C ASP A 83 -4.41 -0.22 -6.06
N ALA A 84 -3.27 0.44 -6.32
CA ALA A 84 -2.31 0.83 -5.30
C ALA A 84 -2.86 1.94 -4.38
N GLU A 85 -3.43 3.00 -4.96
CA GLU A 85 -4.06 4.10 -4.22
C GLU A 85 -5.16 3.59 -3.27
N ASP A 86 -6.04 2.71 -3.75
CA ASP A 86 -7.12 2.11 -2.95
C ASP A 86 -6.58 1.37 -1.71
N VAL A 87 -5.42 0.69 -1.82
CA VAL A 87 -4.79 -0.01 -0.70
C VAL A 87 -4.24 0.98 0.33
N VAL A 88 -3.68 2.10 -0.13
CA VAL A 88 -3.14 3.14 0.74
C VAL A 88 -4.25 3.87 1.47
N GLU A 89 -5.29 4.28 0.76
CA GLU A 89 -6.42 5.03 1.33
C GLU A 89 -7.12 4.20 2.42
N GLU A 90 -7.30 2.90 2.20
CA GLU A 90 -7.91 2.02 3.20
C GLU A 90 -7.00 1.82 4.42
N TYR A 91 -5.68 1.68 4.23
CA TYR A 91 -4.75 1.63 5.36
C TYR A 91 -4.74 2.94 6.15
N GLU A 92 -4.75 4.07 5.45
CA GLU A 92 -4.84 5.41 6.04
C GLU A 92 -6.13 5.55 6.87
N TYR A 93 -7.27 5.11 6.34
CA TYR A 93 -8.53 5.10 7.08
C TYR A 93 -8.45 4.25 8.36
N GLU A 94 -7.85 3.06 8.28
CA GLU A 94 -7.66 2.17 9.45
C GLU A 94 -6.77 2.83 10.52
N VAL A 95 -5.68 3.49 10.11
CA VAL A 95 -4.79 4.22 11.02
C VAL A 95 -5.52 5.38 11.70
N HIS A 96 -6.28 6.17 10.94
CA HIS A 96 -7.08 7.26 11.48
C HIS A 96 -8.15 6.76 12.45
N ARG A 97 -8.85 5.66 12.11
CA ARG A 97 -9.85 5.04 12.98
C ARG A 97 -9.25 4.62 14.32
N CYS A 98 -8.12 3.90 14.30
CA CYS A 98 -7.44 3.51 15.54
C CYS A 98 -7.00 4.72 16.37
N THR A 99 -6.51 5.79 15.72
CA THR A 99 -6.08 7.01 16.41
C THR A 99 -7.24 7.71 17.12
N VAL A 100 -8.40 7.83 16.45
CA VAL A 100 -9.61 8.44 17.03
C VAL A 100 -10.14 7.59 18.20
N GLU A 101 -10.25 6.27 18.02
CA GLU A 101 -10.71 5.36 19.08
C GLU A 101 -9.80 5.40 20.32
N ALA A 102 -8.48 5.48 20.14
CA ALA A 102 -7.52 5.61 21.24
C ALA A 102 -7.73 6.92 22.03
N PHE A 103 -7.99 8.01 21.32
CA PHE A 103 -8.21 9.33 21.92
C PHE A 103 -9.51 9.37 22.72
N GLU A 104 -10.60 8.79 22.19
CA GLU A 104 -11.91 8.74 22.87
C GLU A 104 -11.88 7.88 24.14
N GLN A 105 -11.16 6.76 24.12
CA GLN A 105 -11.00 5.89 25.29
C GLN A 105 -10.21 6.58 26.41
N SER A 106 -9.19 7.38 26.08
CA SER A 106 -8.43 8.16 27.06
C SER A 106 -9.26 9.27 27.72
N SER A 107 -10.22 9.86 26.99
CA SER A 107 -11.16 10.87 27.51
C SER A 107 -12.20 10.29 28.48
N THR A 108 -12.63 9.04 28.24
CA THR A 108 -13.64 8.36 29.06
C THR A 108 -13.11 8.00 30.47
N ILE A 109 -11.82 7.67 30.58
CA ILE A 109 -11.19 7.30 31.88
C ILE A 109 -11.06 8.50 32.83
N LEU A 110 -11.05 9.73 32.31
CA LEU A 110 -10.98 10.94 33.14
C LEU A 110 -12.35 11.47 33.62
N GLN A 111 -13.47 10.88 33.17
CA GLN A 111 -14.82 11.28 33.60
C GLN A 111 -15.51 10.29 34.54
N ASP A 112 -15.06 9.03 34.67
CA ASP A 112 -15.65 8.10 35.65
C ASP A 112 -14.91 8.10 36.99
N GLY A 113 -15.01 9.24 37.68
CA GLY A 113 -14.79 9.34 39.11
C GLY A 113 -16.12 9.26 39.86
N GLY A 114 -16.89 8.15 39.76
CA GLY A 114 -18.14 8.10 40.52
C GLY A 114 -19.05 6.88 40.41
N SER A 115 -18.62 5.73 40.95
CA SER A 115 -19.44 4.67 41.58
C SER A 115 -20.51 3.94 40.73
N SER A 116 -20.35 2.63 40.53
CA SER A 116 -21.13 1.62 41.29
C SER A 116 -20.82 0.18 40.88
N SER A 117 -20.79 -0.65 41.92
CA SER A 117 -20.63 -2.11 41.91
C SER A 117 -21.63 -2.85 41.01
N SER A 118 -21.17 -3.85 40.25
CA SER A 118 -21.87 -5.14 40.21
C SER A 118 -20.97 -6.29 39.76
N SER A 119 -20.91 -7.29 40.63
CA SER A 119 -20.39 -8.63 40.42
C SER A 119 -21.18 -9.38 39.35
N SER A 120 -20.56 -9.81 38.25
CA SER A 120 -21.07 -10.89 37.37
C SER A 120 -20.02 -11.51 36.43
N LYS A 121 -19.48 -12.66 36.89
CA LYS A 121 -19.38 -13.95 36.20
C LYS A 121 -18.99 -14.02 34.70
N ARG A 122 -17.74 -14.41 34.47
CA ARG A 122 -17.20 -15.31 33.40
C ARG A 122 -17.75 -15.11 31.97
N ARG A 123 -16.93 -14.49 31.12
CA ARG A 123 -16.66 -14.97 29.75
C ARG A 123 -15.25 -14.56 29.36
N ARG A 124 -14.36 -15.55 29.19
CA ARG A 124 -13.07 -15.34 28.52
C ARG A 124 -13.40 -14.91 27.09
N GLN A 125 -13.12 -13.66 26.79
CA GLN A 125 -13.17 -13.10 25.45
C GLN A 125 -11.73 -12.69 25.15
N GLU A 126 -11.16 -13.20 24.06
CA GLU A 126 -9.92 -12.69 23.46
C GLU A 126 -10.09 -11.19 23.21
N VAL A 127 -9.63 -10.34 24.13
CA VAL A 127 -9.69 -8.88 23.97
C VAL A 127 -8.39 -8.21 24.40
N GLN A 128 -7.34 -8.96 24.75
CA GLN A 128 -6.12 -8.35 25.25
C GLN A 128 -5.10 -7.96 24.18
N ASP A 129 -5.09 -8.56 22.98
CA ASP A 129 -4.05 -8.23 21.99
C ASP A 129 -4.27 -6.91 21.22
N LYS A 130 -5.51 -6.43 21.12
CA LYS A 130 -5.80 -5.20 20.36
C LYS A 130 -5.45 -3.92 21.11
N HIS A 131 -5.64 -3.91 22.43
CA HIS A 131 -5.47 -2.71 23.25
C HIS A 131 -3.99 -2.33 23.45
N TYR A 132 -3.10 -3.33 23.55
CA TYR A 132 -1.66 -3.08 23.67
C TYR A 132 -0.99 -2.60 22.37
N SER A 133 -1.53 -2.96 21.20
CA SER A 133 -0.97 -2.49 19.92
C SER A 133 -1.27 -1.01 19.68
N ILE A 134 -2.47 -0.57 20.05
CA ILE A 134 -2.92 0.83 19.88
C ILE A 134 -2.21 1.77 20.85
N GLU A 135 -1.97 1.36 22.11
CA GLU A 135 -1.26 2.14 23.13
C GLU A 135 0.22 2.39 22.77
N ALA A 136 0.82 1.54 21.92
CA ALA A 136 2.17 1.72 21.39
C ALA A 136 2.25 2.62 20.13
N GLY A 137 1.11 3.14 19.64
CA GLY A 137 1.05 3.96 18.43
C GLY A 137 1.32 3.18 17.13
N ILE A 138 1.30 1.85 17.17
CA ILE A 138 1.60 0.98 16.02
C ILE A 138 0.29 0.31 15.59
N VAL A 139 -0.26 0.76 14.46
CA VAL A 139 -1.43 0.12 13.83
C VAL A 139 -0.91 -1.06 13.00
N PRO A 140 -1.18 -2.31 13.39
CA PRO A 140 -0.74 -3.46 12.62
C PRO A 140 -1.46 -3.50 11.28
N VAL A 141 -0.71 -3.73 10.20
CA VAL A 141 -1.26 -3.83 8.84
C VAL A 141 -2.25 -5.01 8.76
N PRO A 142 -3.53 -4.78 8.42
CA PRO A 142 -4.49 -5.85 8.22
C PRO A 142 -4.04 -6.84 7.13
N SER A 143 -4.25 -8.14 7.37
CA SER A 143 -3.80 -9.20 6.47
C SER A 143 -4.38 -9.09 5.05
N GLU A 144 -5.60 -8.56 4.91
CA GLU A 144 -6.24 -8.31 3.61
C GLU A 144 -5.52 -7.20 2.83
N LEU A 145 -5.13 -6.11 3.50
CA LEU A 145 -4.38 -5.02 2.88
C LEU A 145 -2.98 -5.47 2.46
N ALA A 146 -2.32 -6.28 3.28
CA ALA A 146 -1.05 -6.90 2.91
C ALA A 146 -1.18 -7.81 1.67
N LEU A 147 -2.26 -8.62 1.59
CA LEU A 147 -2.54 -9.45 0.42
C LEU A 147 -2.75 -8.63 -0.85
N ARG A 148 -3.52 -7.54 -0.76
CA ARG A 148 -3.78 -6.65 -1.89
C ARG A 148 -2.52 -5.90 -2.32
N ALA A 149 -1.72 -5.41 -1.38
CA ALA A 149 -0.42 -4.80 -1.64
C ALA A 149 0.48 -5.76 -2.43
N ARG A 150 0.63 -7.01 -1.98
CA ARG A 150 1.39 -8.04 -2.70
C ARG A 150 0.86 -8.28 -4.11
N LYS A 151 -0.47 -8.36 -4.27
CA LYS A 151 -1.09 -8.59 -5.57
C LYS A 151 -0.78 -7.47 -6.57
N VAL A 152 -0.78 -6.22 -6.12
CA VAL A 152 -0.38 -5.06 -6.96
C VAL A 152 1.08 -5.20 -7.39
N VAL A 153 1.97 -5.55 -6.45
CA VAL A 153 3.39 -5.78 -6.73
C VAL A 153 3.58 -6.90 -7.76
N GLU A 154 2.93 -8.05 -7.56
CA GLU A 154 2.99 -9.19 -8.48
C GLU A 154 2.51 -8.82 -9.88
N ARG A 155 1.35 -8.17 -9.99
CA ARG A 155 0.79 -7.74 -11.28
C ARG A 155 1.71 -6.77 -12.02
N PHE A 156 2.36 -5.85 -11.30
CA PHE A 156 3.37 -4.98 -11.90
C PHE A 156 4.59 -5.76 -12.43
N THR A 157 5.06 -6.79 -11.70
CA THR A 157 6.15 -7.65 -12.18
C THR A 157 5.75 -8.47 -13.40
N GLU A 158 4.54 -9.05 -13.42
CA GLU A 158 3.99 -9.76 -14.59
C GLU A 158 3.97 -8.86 -15.83
N ILE A 159 3.47 -7.64 -15.68
CA ILE A 159 3.45 -6.61 -16.73
C ILE A 159 4.87 -6.35 -17.23
N LYS A 160 5.81 -6.05 -16.33
CA LYS A 160 7.21 -5.78 -16.69
C LYS A 160 7.86 -6.95 -17.44
N ASP A 161 7.61 -8.18 -17.01
CA ASP A 161 8.19 -9.37 -17.62
C ASP A 161 7.58 -9.66 -19.01
N TYR A 162 6.27 -9.44 -19.16
CA TYR A 162 5.58 -9.49 -20.45
C TYR A 162 6.14 -8.46 -21.44
N TYR A 163 6.41 -7.24 -20.99
CA TYR A 163 7.00 -6.18 -21.83
C TYR A 163 8.52 -6.33 -22.06
N GLY A 164 9.25 -6.96 -21.13
CA GLY A 164 10.66 -7.32 -21.32
C GLY A 164 10.86 -8.38 -22.40
N SER A 165 9.89 -9.28 -22.54
CA SER A 165 9.90 -10.38 -23.52
C SER A 165 9.73 -9.92 -24.98
N PHE A 166 9.09 -8.77 -25.21
CA PHE A 166 8.90 -8.18 -26.55
C PHE A 166 10.06 -7.29 -27.02
N SER A 167 11.10 -7.11 -26.20
CA SER A 167 12.37 -6.48 -26.64
C SER A 167 13.27 -7.42 -27.44
N LEU A 168 12.75 -8.57 -27.89
CA LEU A 168 13.45 -9.48 -28.80
C LEU A 168 13.10 -9.17 -30.26
N SER A 169 14.15 -8.74 -30.98
CA SER A 169 14.35 -8.88 -32.43
C SER A 169 13.76 -7.82 -33.35
N GLU A 170 14.42 -6.65 -33.41
CA GLU A 170 14.47 -5.85 -34.65
C GLU A 170 15.90 -5.78 -35.23
N ASN A 171 16.76 -6.77 -34.95
CA ASN A 171 18.15 -6.75 -35.45
C ASN A 171 18.70 -8.08 -35.99
N ASP A 172 17.87 -9.06 -36.37
CA ASP A 172 18.36 -10.24 -37.11
C ASP A 172 18.08 -10.11 -38.61
N GLY A 173 18.79 -9.18 -39.21
CA GLY A 173 18.73 -8.87 -40.63
C GLY A 173 20.09 -8.47 -41.18
N GLU A 174 21.17 -9.12 -40.77
CA GLU A 174 22.43 -9.08 -41.52
C GLU A 174 22.21 -9.74 -42.88
N ARG A 175 21.72 -8.95 -43.82
CA ARG A 175 21.70 -9.29 -45.24
C ARG A 175 23.14 -9.22 -45.73
N SER A 176 23.84 -10.33 -45.58
CA SER A 176 25.14 -10.56 -46.22
C SER A 176 24.96 -10.47 -47.72
N PHE A 177 25.38 -9.35 -48.31
CA PHE A 177 25.50 -9.23 -49.76
C PHE A 177 26.76 -9.96 -50.21
N SER A 178 26.57 -10.95 -51.08
CA SER A 178 27.62 -11.64 -51.85
C SER A 178 27.95 -10.87 -53.11
#